data_AF-A0A1Y0M777-F1
#
_entry.id   AF-A0A1Y0M777-F1
#
_cell.length_a   1.000
_cell.length_b   1.000
_cell.length_c   1.000
_cell.angle_alpha   90.00
_cell.angle_beta   90.00
_cell.angle_gamma   90.00
#
_symmetry.space_group_name_H-M   'P 1'
#
loop_
_entity.id
_entity.type
_entity.pdbx_description
1 polymer ?
#
loop_
_entity_poly.entity_id
_entity_poly.type
_entity_poly.pdbx_seq_one_letter_code
_entity_poly.pdbx_strand_id
1 'polypeptide(L)'
;MNNPEIFKGTTVNERLYLSGKLDEFDNAIKKDNRNTAYRILRELKVDEPSIILIVGHTRESLQYPNAWDFPNENHNNLKNENNATLEYSNLNEIGKGAPISGNCKLNKGTKNIVIGNNCGGPALWNESGLKLAIPIWEKSFFKGTFQRIGILDLEKQTLTKYKKKYRVLNLISFKNNLIKGIDSPIHKTKHIEFDYEKEQIEKIIGIK
;
A
#
# COMPACT_ATOMS: atom_id res chain seq x y z
N MET A 1 -32.41 14.70 -7.24
CA MET A 1 -32.16 15.87 -8.10
C MET A 1 -30.67 16.13 -8.13
N ASN A 2 -29.96 15.87 -9.23
CA ASN A 2 -28.52 16.18 -9.33
C ASN A 2 -28.23 16.61 -10.77
N ASN A 3 -28.36 17.90 -11.04
CA ASN A 3 -27.95 18.49 -12.30
C ASN A 3 -26.46 18.87 -12.20
N PRO A 4 -25.56 18.19 -12.93
CA PRO A 4 -24.11 18.44 -12.86
C PRO A 4 -23.69 19.86 -13.29
N GLU A 5 -24.57 20.61 -13.96
CA GLU A 5 -24.34 22.01 -14.34
C GLU A 5 -24.37 22.99 -13.13
N ILE A 6 -24.95 22.60 -11.99
CA ILE A 6 -25.15 23.50 -10.82
C ILE A 6 -23.82 24.02 -10.25
N PHE A 7 -22.73 23.26 -10.38
CA PHE A 7 -21.45 23.58 -9.73
C PHE A 7 -20.38 24.10 -10.71
N LYS A 8 -20.73 24.33 -11.97
CA LYS A 8 -19.78 24.83 -12.98
C LYS A 8 -19.37 26.28 -12.63
N GLY A 9 -18.06 26.55 -12.59
CA GLY A 9 -17.51 27.86 -12.25
C GLY A 9 -17.47 28.19 -10.74
N THR A 10 -17.85 27.25 -9.88
CA THR A 10 -17.82 27.43 -8.41
C THR A 10 -16.56 26.84 -7.78
N THR A 11 -16.09 27.50 -6.72
CA THR A 11 -15.07 27.02 -5.78
C THR A 11 -15.62 25.91 -4.88
N VAL A 12 -14.72 25.15 -4.23
CA VAL A 12 -15.13 24.05 -3.32
C VAL A 12 -16.00 24.55 -2.17
N ASN A 13 -15.65 25.68 -1.55
CA ASN A 13 -16.43 26.26 -0.44
C ASN A 13 -17.83 26.70 -0.88
N GLU A 14 -17.96 27.26 -2.08
CA GLU A 14 -19.28 27.61 -2.63
C GLU A 14 -20.14 26.37 -2.86
N ARG A 15 -19.56 25.26 -3.35
CA ARG A 15 -20.30 23.98 -3.48
C ARG A 15 -20.77 23.44 -2.14
N LEU A 16 -19.92 23.51 -1.11
CA LEU A 16 -20.27 23.10 0.25
C LEU A 16 -21.43 23.94 0.82
N TYR A 17 -21.40 25.26 0.60
CA TYR A 17 -22.47 26.15 1.01
C TYR A 17 -23.77 25.87 0.24
N LEU A 18 -23.73 25.87 -1.09
CA LEU A 18 -24.89 25.66 -1.96
C LEU A 18 -25.57 24.30 -1.78
N SER A 19 -24.80 23.28 -1.40
CA SER A 19 -25.34 21.94 -1.11
C SER A 19 -25.88 21.77 0.31
N GLY A 20 -25.70 22.77 1.20
CA GLY A 20 -26.04 22.67 2.61
C GLY A 20 -25.15 21.70 3.40
N LYS A 21 -23.99 21.30 2.86
CA LYS A 21 -23.06 20.34 3.48
C LYS A 21 -21.91 20.99 4.24
N LEU A 22 -21.84 22.31 4.30
CA LEU A 22 -20.75 23.05 4.94
C LEU A 22 -20.56 22.63 6.41
N ASP A 23 -21.64 22.63 7.21
CA ASP A 23 -21.56 22.24 8.62
C ASP A 23 -21.21 20.76 8.81
N GLU A 24 -21.70 19.87 7.94
CA GLU A 24 -21.37 18.44 7.95
C GLU A 24 -19.88 18.24 7.68
N PHE A 25 -19.34 18.93 6.67
CA PHE A 25 -17.94 18.89 6.30
C PHE A 25 -17.03 19.45 7.40
N ASP A 26 -17.34 20.63 7.94
CA ASP A 26 -16.56 21.25 9.01
C ASP A 26 -16.53 20.38 10.27
N ASN A 27 -17.66 19.78 10.62
CA ASN A 27 -17.73 18.83 11.73
C ASN A 27 -16.91 17.57 11.47
N ALA A 28 -16.90 17.06 10.23
CA ALA A 28 -16.09 15.91 9.85
C ALA A 28 -14.59 16.22 9.99
N ILE A 29 -14.13 17.38 9.51
CA ILE A 29 -12.73 17.81 9.64
C ILE A 29 -12.34 17.98 11.12
N LYS A 30 -13.16 18.69 11.91
CA LYS A 30 -12.91 18.90 13.35
C LYS A 30 -12.78 17.60 14.14
N LYS A 31 -13.48 16.54 13.72
CA LYS A 31 -13.47 15.21 14.36
C LYS A 31 -12.48 14.22 13.72
N ASP A 32 -11.62 14.67 12.80
CA ASP A 32 -10.70 13.82 12.00
C ASP A 32 -11.42 12.67 11.25
N ASN A 33 -12.70 12.85 10.93
CA ASN A 33 -13.49 11.89 10.15
C ASN A 33 -13.29 12.13 8.64
N ARG A 34 -12.09 11.78 8.17
CA ARG A 34 -11.66 12.03 6.79
C ARG A 34 -12.49 11.27 5.75
N ASN A 35 -13.00 10.09 6.07
CA ASN A 35 -13.85 9.32 5.15
C ASN A 35 -15.16 10.08 4.86
N THR A 36 -15.80 10.65 5.88
CA THR A 36 -16.99 11.47 5.68
C THR A 36 -16.68 12.73 4.87
N ALA A 37 -15.59 13.44 5.20
CA ALA A 37 -15.17 14.62 4.44
C ALA A 37 -14.87 14.30 2.97
N TYR A 38 -14.17 13.19 2.72
CA TYR A 38 -13.89 12.66 1.37
C TYR A 38 -15.17 12.38 0.58
N ARG A 39 -16.13 11.65 1.19
CA ARG A 39 -17.41 11.33 0.55
C ARG A 39 -18.20 12.59 0.18
N ILE A 40 -18.24 13.57 1.07
CA ILE A 40 -18.91 14.86 0.80
C ILE A 40 -18.28 15.55 -0.42
N LEU A 41 -16.96 15.71 -0.46
CA LEU A 41 -16.30 16.37 -1.58
C LEU A 41 -16.48 15.61 -2.91
N ARG A 42 -16.49 14.28 -2.86
CA ARG A 42 -16.75 13.43 -4.03
C ARG A 42 -18.19 13.55 -4.53
N GLU A 43 -19.17 13.63 -3.63
CA GLU A 43 -20.57 13.92 -3.95
C GLU A 43 -20.71 15.29 -4.65
N LEU A 44 -19.89 16.28 -4.24
CA LEU A 44 -19.81 17.63 -4.82
C LEU A 44 -18.94 17.73 -6.08
N LYS A 45 -18.53 16.59 -6.65
CA LYS A 45 -17.76 16.52 -7.91
C LYS A 45 -16.45 17.32 -7.87
N VAL A 46 -15.80 17.40 -6.71
CA VAL A 46 -14.42 17.88 -6.59
C VAL A 46 -13.49 16.81 -7.19
N ASP A 47 -12.44 17.21 -7.89
CA ASP A 47 -11.48 16.28 -8.48
C ASP A 47 -10.63 15.57 -7.41
N GLU A 48 -10.23 14.34 -7.70
CA GLU A 48 -9.52 13.47 -6.77
C GLU A 48 -8.21 14.08 -6.22
N PRO A 49 -7.33 14.71 -7.05
CA PRO A 49 -6.15 15.42 -6.55
C PRO A 49 -6.49 16.51 -5.53
N SER A 50 -7.49 17.35 -5.80
CA SER A 50 -7.93 18.39 -4.87
C SER A 50 -8.49 17.82 -3.57
N ILE A 51 -9.27 16.73 -3.63
CA ILE A 51 -9.78 16.05 -2.43
C ILE A 51 -8.61 15.56 -1.57
N ILE A 52 -7.63 14.86 -2.15
CA ILE A 52 -6.47 14.34 -1.43
C ILE A 52 -5.67 15.49 -0.80
N LEU A 53 -5.55 16.64 -1.45
CA LEU A 53 -4.89 17.82 -0.87
C LEU A 53 -5.63 18.36 0.35
N ILE A 54 -6.96 18.32 0.35
CA ILE A 54 -7.80 18.87 1.43
C ILE A 54 -7.88 17.91 2.62
N VAL A 55 -8.17 16.63 2.38
CA VAL A 55 -8.50 15.66 3.43
C VAL A 55 -7.42 14.58 3.64
N GLY A 56 -6.40 14.53 2.79
CA GLY A 56 -5.40 13.47 2.75
C GLY A 56 -5.93 12.18 2.12
N HIS A 57 -5.09 11.15 2.09
CA HIS A 57 -5.54 9.83 1.69
C HIS A 57 -6.44 9.20 2.77
N THR A 58 -7.57 8.68 2.33
CA THR A 58 -8.49 7.82 3.06
C THR A 58 -8.43 6.39 2.54
N ARG A 59 -9.02 5.44 3.27
CA ARG A 59 -9.16 4.04 2.78
C ARG A 59 -9.89 3.99 1.44
N GLU A 60 -10.85 4.89 1.21
CA GLU A 60 -11.64 4.98 -0.03
C GLU A 60 -10.88 5.65 -1.19
N SER A 61 -9.89 6.50 -0.90
CA SER A 61 -9.06 7.15 -1.92
C SER A 61 -7.87 6.30 -2.39
N LEU A 62 -7.54 5.23 -1.66
CA LEU A 62 -6.40 4.39 -2.01
C LEU A 62 -6.71 3.58 -3.25
N GLN A 63 -5.89 3.76 -4.28
CA GLN A 63 -5.97 2.96 -5.49
C GLN A 63 -5.67 1.50 -5.17
N TYR A 64 -6.39 0.59 -5.81
CA TYR A 64 -6.08 -0.82 -5.76
C TYR A 64 -4.89 -1.13 -6.69
N PRO A 65 -3.95 -2.00 -6.29
CA PRO A 65 -3.85 -2.62 -4.97
C PRO A 65 -3.20 -1.68 -3.94
N ASN A 66 -3.56 -1.84 -2.66
CA ASN A 66 -2.99 -1.10 -1.53
C ASN A 66 -2.85 -1.96 -0.26
N ALA A 67 -2.26 -1.40 0.81
CA ALA A 67 -1.99 -2.15 2.05
C ALA A 67 -3.22 -2.73 2.78
N TRP A 68 -4.43 -2.23 2.51
CA TRP A 68 -5.69 -2.77 3.06
C TRP A 68 -6.40 -3.74 2.11
N ASP A 69 -6.05 -3.73 0.83
CA ASP A 69 -6.70 -4.54 -0.20
C ASP A 69 -5.75 -4.78 -1.38
N PHE A 70 -5.28 -6.02 -1.53
CA PHE A 70 -4.35 -6.45 -2.56
C PHE A 70 -4.68 -7.89 -2.99
N PRO A 71 -4.30 -8.31 -4.21
CA PRO A 71 -4.70 -9.62 -4.70
C PRO A 71 -4.03 -10.73 -3.89
N ASN A 72 -4.75 -11.84 -3.73
CA ASN A 72 -4.20 -13.04 -3.10
C ASN A 72 -3.08 -13.66 -3.93
N GLU A 73 -3.02 -13.35 -5.24
CA GLU A 73 -1.99 -13.87 -6.13
C GLU A 73 -1.27 -12.73 -6.86
N ASN A 74 0.03 -12.86 -7.05
CA ASN A 74 0.85 -11.90 -7.78
C ASN A 74 1.92 -12.62 -8.63
N HIS A 75 1.73 -12.56 -9.95
CA HIS A 75 2.50 -13.30 -10.94
C HIS A 75 3.60 -12.44 -11.57
N ASN A 76 4.79 -13.00 -11.81
CA ASN A 76 5.85 -12.29 -12.54
C ASN A 76 5.69 -12.33 -14.07
N ASN A 77 4.71 -13.09 -14.57
CA ASN A 77 4.34 -13.23 -15.99
C ASN A 77 5.46 -13.72 -16.92
N LEU A 78 6.51 -14.35 -16.37
CA LEU A 78 7.57 -14.95 -17.18
C LEU A 78 7.07 -16.26 -17.80
N LYS A 79 7.52 -16.57 -19.02
CA LYS A 79 7.18 -17.81 -19.74
C LYS A 79 8.34 -18.81 -19.79
N ASN A 80 9.25 -18.73 -18.82
CA ASN A 80 10.46 -19.55 -18.73
C ASN A 80 10.52 -20.25 -17.36
N GLU A 81 11.65 -20.91 -17.05
CA GLU A 81 11.88 -21.61 -15.80
C GLU A 81 11.79 -20.72 -14.54
N ASN A 82 11.84 -19.40 -14.72
CA ASN A 82 11.68 -18.40 -13.66
C ASN A 82 10.25 -17.92 -13.49
N ASN A 83 9.26 -18.49 -14.20
CA ASN A 83 7.86 -18.24 -13.91
C ASN A 83 7.56 -18.53 -12.44
N ALA A 84 7.02 -17.54 -11.75
CA ALA A 84 6.74 -17.63 -10.33
C ALA A 84 5.49 -16.83 -9.95
N THR A 85 4.74 -17.40 -9.01
CA THR A 85 3.54 -16.81 -8.44
C THR A 85 3.72 -16.64 -6.95
N LEU A 86 3.46 -15.44 -6.46
CA LEU A 86 3.34 -15.19 -5.03
C LEU A 86 1.89 -15.43 -4.61
N GLU A 87 1.66 -16.26 -3.60
CA GLU A 87 0.34 -16.55 -3.06
C GLU A 87 0.22 -16.15 -1.61
N TYR A 88 -0.86 -15.43 -1.30
CA TYR A 88 -1.29 -15.07 0.04
C TYR A 88 -2.42 -15.98 0.50
N SER A 89 -2.37 -16.34 1.77
CA SER A 89 -3.41 -17.10 2.46
C SER A 89 -3.59 -16.55 3.86
N ASN A 90 -4.78 -16.78 4.45
CA ASN A 90 -5.10 -16.34 5.80
C ASN A 90 -4.89 -14.82 5.99
N LEU A 91 -5.27 -14.01 4.98
CA LEU A 91 -5.23 -12.56 5.09
C LEU A 91 -6.20 -12.09 6.16
N ASN A 92 -5.70 -11.32 7.10
CA ASN A 92 -6.47 -10.73 8.19
C ASN A 92 -5.96 -9.33 8.50
N GLU A 93 -6.83 -8.44 8.98
CA GLU A 93 -6.42 -7.15 9.52
C GLU A 93 -5.52 -7.35 10.75
N ILE A 94 -4.44 -6.57 10.86
CA ILE A 94 -3.51 -6.65 12.01
C ILE A 94 -4.15 -6.13 13.30
N GLY A 95 -5.16 -5.29 13.14
CA GLY A 95 -6.02 -4.74 14.18
C GLY A 95 -7.24 -4.12 13.49
N LYS A 96 -8.29 -3.79 14.24
CA LYS A 96 -9.53 -3.27 13.65
C LYS A 96 -9.27 -2.03 12.79
N GLY A 97 -9.56 -2.11 11.49
CA GLY A 97 -9.34 -1.03 10.53
C GLY A 97 -7.88 -0.82 10.13
N ALA A 98 -6.95 -1.67 10.57
CA ALA A 98 -5.54 -1.65 10.19
C ALA A 98 -5.31 -2.39 8.85
N PRO A 99 -4.13 -2.22 8.21
CA PRO A 99 -3.77 -2.97 7.02
C PRO A 99 -3.84 -4.49 7.23
N ILE A 100 -3.94 -5.23 6.13
CA ILE A 100 -4.00 -6.68 6.17
C ILE A 100 -2.61 -7.33 6.06
N SER A 101 -2.51 -8.54 6.61
CA SER A 101 -1.34 -9.40 6.47
C SER A 101 -1.73 -10.87 6.48
N GLY A 102 -0.87 -11.73 5.96
CA GLY A 102 -1.08 -13.17 6.04
C GLY A 102 0.15 -13.99 5.68
N ASN A 103 -0.10 -15.27 5.51
CA ASN A 103 0.91 -16.22 5.08
C ASN A 103 1.20 -16.02 3.60
N CYS A 104 2.47 -15.97 3.24
CA CYS A 104 2.93 -15.75 1.89
C CYS A 104 3.88 -16.86 1.44
N LYS A 105 3.62 -17.41 0.26
CA LYS A 105 4.39 -18.46 -0.38
C LYS A 105 4.76 -18.05 -1.80
N LEU A 106 5.92 -18.50 -2.25
CA LEU A 106 6.32 -18.44 -3.65
C LEU A 106 6.15 -19.83 -4.27
N ASN A 107 5.34 -19.91 -5.31
CA ASN A 107 5.17 -21.09 -6.14
C ASN A 107 5.99 -20.92 -7.41
N LYS A 108 6.92 -21.85 -7.64
CA LYS A 108 7.82 -21.85 -8.80
C LYS A 108 7.97 -23.29 -9.31
N GLY A 109 7.28 -23.61 -10.40
CA GLY A 109 7.19 -25.00 -10.89
C GLY A 109 6.56 -25.91 -9.85
N THR A 110 7.28 -26.95 -9.41
CA THR A 110 6.83 -27.88 -8.35
C THR A 110 7.23 -27.45 -6.94
N LYS A 111 7.98 -26.36 -6.79
CA LYS A 111 8.45 -25.87 -5.49
C LYS A 111 7.49 -24.85 -4.92
N ASN A 112 7.16 -25.03 -3.63
CA ASN A 112 6.41 -24.09 -2.83
C ASN A 112 7.28 -23.63 -1.65
N ILE A 113 7.68 -22.36 -1.66
CA ILE A 113 8.63 -21.81 -0.70
C ILE A 113 7.92 -20.81 0.21
N VAL A 114 7.99 -21.02 1.53
CA VAL A 114 7.40 -20.09 2.50
C VAL A 114 8.26 -18.83 2.62
N ILE A 115 7.68 -17.67 2.33
CA ILE A 115 8.33 -16.36 2.46
C ILE A 115 8.19 -15.84 3.90
N GLY A 116 6.99 -15.99 4.48
CA GLY A 116 6.71 -15.58 5.85
C GLY A 116 5.22 -15.66 6.19
N ASN A 117 4.92 -15.56 7.48
CA ASN A 117 3.55 -15.70 8.00
C ASN A 117 2.85 -14.35 8.27
N ASN A 118 3.57 -13.24 8.15
CA ASN A 118 3.06 -11.90 8.41
C ASN A 118 3.45 -10.95 7.26
N CYS A 119 3.25 -11.39 6.03
CA CYS A 119 3.53 -10.57 4.86
C CYS A 119 2.35 -9.63 4.60
N GLY A 120 2.65 -8.35 4.38
CA GLY A 120 1.70 -7.36 3.90
C GLY A 120 1.84 -7.14 2.40
N GLY A 121 1.00 -6.27 1.85
CA GLY A 121 1.02 -5.95 0.43
C GLY A 121 0.86 -4.45 0.14
N PRO A 122 0.82 -4.07 -1.14
CA PRO A 122 1.08 -4.96 -2.28
C PRO A 122 2.57 -5.32 -2.37
N ALA A 123 2.85 -6.53 -2.82
CA ALA A 123 4.20 -6.90 -3.29
C ALA A 123 4.37 -6.46 -4.75
N LEU A 124 5.60 -6.18 -5.17
CA LEU A 124 5.90 -5.68 -6.51
C LEU A 124 7.05 -6.46 -7.13
N TRP A 125 6.81 -7.01 -8.31
CA TRP A 125 7.89 -7.51 -9.16
C TRP A 125 8.65 -6.34 -9.78
N ASN A 126 9.96 -6.49 -9.94
CA ASN A 126 10.75 -5.58 -10.74
C ASN A 126 10.47 -5.80 -12.24
N GLU A 127 10.99 -4.91 -13.07
CA GLU A 127 10.79 -4.93 -14.53
C GLU A 127 11.23 -6.23 -15.20
N SER A 128 12.21 -6.95 -14.64
CA SER A 128 12.66 -8.24 -15.18
C SER A 128 11.85 -9.45 -14.69
N GLY A 129 10.99 -9.28 -13.68
CA GLY A 129 10.25 -10.37 -13.04
C GLY A 129 11.12 -11.33 -12.20
N LEU A 130 12.39 -10.99 -11.97
CA LEU A 130 13.35 -11.85 -11.23
C LEU A 130 13.52 -11.44 -9.76
N LYS A 131 13.06 -10.24 -9.40
CA LYS A 131 13.10 -9.73 -8.02
C LYS A 131 11.72 -9.26 -7.61
N LEU A 132 11.34 -9.55 -6.37
CA LEU A 132 10.07 -9.14 -5.78
C LEU A 132 10.32 -8.38 -4.48
N ALA A 133 9.81 -7.16 -4.39
CA ALA A 133 9.74 -6.41 -3.14
C ALA A 133 8.45 -6.76 -2.40
N ILE A 134 8.56 -7.10 -1.11
CA ILE A 134 7.41 -7.49 -0.27
C ILE A 134 7.48 -6.80 1.11
N PRO A 135 6.40 -6.15 1.56
CA PRO A 135 6.27 -5.69 2.95
C PRO A 135 6.19 -6.87 3.93
N ILE A 136 7.01 -6.86 4.98
CA ILE A 136 7.01 -7.90 6.02
C ILE A 136 6.78 -7.25 7.37
N TRP A 137 5.74 -7.68 8.09
CA TRP A 137 5.43 -7.23 9.43
C TRP A 137 6.31 -7.93 10.47
N GLU A 138 6.85 -7.13 11.38
CA GLU A 138 7.61 -7.57 12.54
C GLU A 138 7.10 -6.87 13.80
N LYS A 139 7.27 -7.53 14.94
CA LYS A 139 6.92 -6.98 16.26
C LYS A 139 8.15 -6.34 16.88
N SER A 140 7.97 -5.15 17.46
CA SER A 140 8.95 -4.56 18.38
C SER A 140 8.53 -4.89 19.81
N PHE A 141 9.49 -5.23 20.66
CA PHE A 141 9.25 -5.50 22.09
C PHE A 141 8.54 -4.36 22.83
N PHE A 142 8.69 -3.10 22.39
CA PHE A 142 8.14 -1.94 23.12
C PHE A 142 7.35 -0.95 22.26
N LYS A 143 7.27 -1.14 20.93
CA LYS A 143 6.74 -0.10 20.00
C LYS A 143 5.69 -0.62 19.01
N GLY A 144 5.01 -1.72 19.34
CA GLY A 144 3.98 -2.30 18.48
C GLY A 144 4.55 -3.00 17.24
N THR A 145 3.77 -3.06 16.16
CA THR A 145 4.16 -3.66 14.88
C THR A 145 4.76 -2.62 13.95
N PHE A 146 5.71 -3.05 13.12
CA PHE A 146 6.31 -2.25 12.07
C PHE A 146 6.56 -3.13 10.84
N GLN A 147 6.82 -2.52 9.70
CA GLN A 147 7.20 -3.23 8.49
C GLN A 147 8.65 -3.01 8.10
N ARG A 148 9.19 -4.01 7.40
CA ARG A 148 10.43 -3.92 6.64
C ARG A 148 10.14 -4.26 5.19
N ILE A 149 11.01 -3.81 4.30
CA ILE A 149 11.05 -4.31 2.93
C ILE A 149 11.87 -5.60 2.93
N GLY A 150 11.28 -6.67 2.39
CA GLY A 150 11.97 -7.87 1.95
C GLY A 150 12.14 -7.85 0.43
N ILE A 151 13.28 -8.30 -0.07
CA ILE A 151 13.51 -8.55 -1.49
C ILE A 151 13.79 -10.03 -1.69
N LEU A 152 12.91 -10.67 -2.43
CA LEU A 152 13.08 -12.02 -2.93
C LEU A 152 13.81 -11.95 -4.27
N ASP A 153 14.93 -12.64 -4.38
CA ASP A 153 15.77 -12.71 -5.58
C ASP A 153 15.74 -14.15 -6.11
N LEU A 154 15.16 -14.35 -7.29
CA LEU A 154 15.03 -15.66 -7.93
C LEU A 154 16.35 -16.17 -8.52
N GLU A 155 17.28 -15.29 -8.86
CA GLU A 155 18.59 -15.69 -9.39
C GLU A 155 19.49 -16.17 -8.25
N LYS A 156 19.52 -15.40 -7.16
CA LYS A 156 20.32 -15.73 -5.98
C LYS A 156 19.66 -16.75 -5.07
N GLN A 157 18.37 -17.04 -5.26
CA GLN A 157 17.56 -17.88 -4.37
C GLN A 157 17.65 -17.39 -2.92
N THR A 158 17.41 -16.10 -2.71
CA THR A 158 17.45 -15.49 -1.37
C THR A 158 16.26 -14.57 -1.10
N LEU A 159 15.87 -14.48 0.17
CA LEU A 159 15.06 -13.42 0.73
C LEU A 159 15.96 -12.52 1.59
N THR A 160 16.19 -11.29 1.14
CA THR A 160 16.94 -10.27 1.86
C THR A 160 15.99 -9.33 2.58
N LYS A 161 16.10 -9.22 3.90
CA LYS A 161 15.33 -8.27 4.73
C LYS A 161 16.21 -7.10 5.14
N TYR A 162 15.67 -5.89 5.07
CA TYR A 162 16.43 -4.67 5.31
C TYR A 162 16.18 -4.03 6.68
N LYS A 163 17.17 -3.29 7.20
CA LYS A 163 17.17 -2.69 8.55
C LYS A 163 16.19 -1.53 8.72
N LYS A 164 15.83 -0.84 7.64
CA LYS A 164 14.92 0.30 7.69
C LYS A 164 13.51 -0.14 8.11
N LYS A 165 12.90 0.62 9.02
CA LYS A 165 11.58 0.33 9.60
C LYS A 165 10.56 1.32 9.07
N TYR A 166 9.37 0.82 8.81
CA TYR A 166 8.23 1.55 8.29
C TYR A 166 7.00 1.27 9.13
N ARG A 167 6.00 2.14 9.06
CA ARG A 167 4.73 1.96 9.79
C ARG A 167 3.77 1.13 8.96
N VAL A 168 3.50 1.58 7.74
CA VAL A 168 2.66 0.88 6.75
C VAL A 168 3.21 1.22 5.36
N LEU A 169 3.71 0.24 4.65
CA LEU A 169 4.23 0.36 3.30
C LEU A 169 3.10 0.15 2.31
N ASN A 170 2.93 1.13 1.43
CA ASN A 170 2.20 0.98 0.19
C ASN A 170 3.20 1.13 -0.97
N LEU A 171 3.69 0.01 -1.50
CA LEU A 171 4.67 0.03 -2.58
C LEU A 171 4.01 0.45 -3.90
N ILE A 172 4.69 1.27 -4.70
CA ILE A 172 4.14 1.84 -5.94
C ILE A 172 4.92 1.37 -7.18
N SER A 173 6.26 1.31 -7.12
CA SER A 173 7.05 0.85 -8.26
C SER A 173 8.36 0.21 -7.82
N PHE A 174 8.86 -0.71 -8.65
CA PHE A 174 10.17 -1.32 -8.49
C PHE A 174 10.90 -1.33 -9.83
N LYS A 175 11.83 -0.38 -10.01
CA LYS A 175 12.58 -0.19 -11.26
C LYS A 175 14.08 -0.23 -10.97
N ASN A 176 14.84 -1.02 -11.71
CA ASN A 176 16.26 -1.26 -11.44
C ASN A 176 16.49 -1.67 -9.97
N ASN A 177 17.22 -0.84 -9.21
CA ASN A 177 17.48 -1.02 -7.79
C ASN A 177 16.57 -0.17 -6.87
N LEU A 178 15.68 0.64 -7.46
CA LEU A 178 14.88 1.64 -6.75
C LEU A 178 13.44 1.17 -6.55
N ILE A 179 13.03 1.11 -5.28
CA ILE A 179 11.64 0.89 -4.87
C ILE A 179 11.06 2.23 -4.43
N LYS A 180 9.94 2.62 -5.03
CA LYS A 180 9.16 3.79 -4.60
C LYS A 180 7.86 3.35 -3.95
N GLY A 181 7.39 4.12 -2.99
CA GLY A 181 6.16 3.85 -2.28
C GLY A 181 5.78 4.97 -1.32
N ILE A 182 4.86 4.67 -0.42
CA ILE A 182 4.41 5.55 0.63
C ILE A 182 4.52 4.82 1.98
N ASP A 183 5.12 5.46 2.97
CA ASP A 183 5.01 5.09 4.37
C ASP A 183 3.81 5.78 5.01
N SER A 184 2.97 4.98 5.67
CA SER A 184 1.78 5.36 6.41
C SER A 184 0.81 6.17 5.54
N PRO A 185 0.24 5.55 4.48
CA PRO A 185 -0.46 6.26 3.43
C PRO A 185 -1.64 7.09 3.94
N ILE A 186 -2.36 6.61 4.96
CA ILE A 186 -3.51 7.31 5.55
C ILE A 186 -3.11 8.30 6.66
N HIS A 187 -1.98 8.07 7.35
CA HIS A 187 -1.62 8.83 8.56
C HIS A 187 -0.18 9.34 8.52
N LYS A 188 0.04 10.67 8.52
CA LYS A 188 1.40 11.25 8.44
C LYS A 188 2.18 10.64 7.27
N THR A 189 1.59 10.74 6.10
CA THR A 189 2.05 10.19 4.83
C THR A 189 3.46 10.68 4.51
N LYS A 190 4.34 9.75 4.11
CA LYS A 190 5.70 10.08 3.66
C LYS A 190 6.05 9.28 2.41
N HIS A 191 6.47 9.97 1.35
CA HIS A 191 7.01 9.30 0.17
C HIS A 191 8.34 8.62 0.51
N ILE A 192 8.53 7.41 -0.03
CA ILE A 192 9.74 6.64 0.16
C ILE A 192 10.43 6.40 -1.19
N GLU A 193 11.74 6.56 -1.17
CA GLU A 193 12.66 6.08 -2.19
C GLU A 193 13.64 5.15 -1.47
N PHE A 194 13.75 3.93 -1.96
CA PHE A 194 14.52 2.86 -1.33
C PHE A 194 15.40 2.19 -2.39
N ASP A 195 16.67 2.60 -2.43
CA ASP A 195 17.71 1.98 -3.25
C ASP A 195 18.29 0.79 -2.48
N TYR A 196 17.88 -0.42 -2.84
CA TYR A 196 18.16 -1.60 -2.03
C TYR A 196 19.63 -2.02 -2.02
N GLU A 197 20.46 -1.49 -2.92
CA GLU A 197 21.89 -1.76 -2.96
C GLU A 197 22.66 -0.89 -1.95
N LYS A 198 22.09 0.25 -1.56
CA LYS A 198 22.68 1.19 -0.59
C LYS A 198 22.15 0.99 0.83
N GLU A 199 21.07 0.24 0.98
CA GLU A 199 20.35 0.09 2.25
C GLU A 199 20.95 -1.02 3.10
N GLN A 200 20.97 -0.82 4.42
CA GLN A 200 21.56 -1.79 5.33
C GLN A 200 20.72 -3.06 5.42
N ILE A 201 21.38 -4.21 5.30
CA ILE A 201 20.76 -5.53 5.39
C ILE A 201 20.61 -5.93 6.87
N GLU A 202 19.42 -6.39 7.25
CA GLU A 202 19.15 -7.01 8.55
C GLU A 202 19.49 -8.50 8.52
N LYS A 203 19.00 -9.21 7.50
CA LYS A 203 19.14 -10.66 7.38
C LYS A 203 19.01 -11.11 5.93
N ILE A 204 19.80 -12.11 5.55
CA ILE A 204 19.63 -12.86 4.30
C ILE A 204 19.19 -14.28 4.65
N ILE A 205 18.18 -14.79 3.96
CA ILE A 205 17.63 -16.14 4.14
C ILE A 205 17.72 -16.84 2.79
N GLY A 206 18.36 -18.00 2.73
CA GLY A 206 18.32 -18.84 1.53
C GLY A 206 16.94 -19.47 1.36
N ILE A 207 16.39 -19.40 0.14
CA ILE A 207 15.14 -20.08 -0.23
C ILE A 207 15.52 -21.30 -1.07
N LYS A 208 15.44 -22.51 -0.50
CA LYS A 208 15.81 -23.77 -1.18
C LYS A 208 14.59 -24.63 -1.49
#